data_AF-A0A7G5EEJ8-F1
#
_entry.id   AF-A0A7G5EEJ8-F1
#
_cell.length_a   1.000
_cell.length_b   1.000
_cell.length_c   1.000
_cell.angle_alpha   90.00
_cell.angle_beta   90.00
_cell.angle_gamma   90.00
#
_symmetry.space_group_name_H-M   'P 1'
#
loop_
_entity.id
_entity.type
_entity.pdbx_description
1 polymer ?
#
loop_
_entity_poly.entity_id
_entity_poly.type
_entity_poly.pdbx_seq_one_letter_code
_entity_poly.pdbx_strand_id
1 'polypeptide(L)'
;MQNPKILGRMEEEDDDDVDERASTTLFTEKSASYEAGAIGKVTVAVFKSNDMEDRGGLVLRITLENQASSFVPHSKNLENGIELHMAGDAEAASLVRALKEALASI
;
A
#
# COMPACT_ATOMS: atom_id res chain seq x y z
N MET A 1 -10.20 -11.19 -6.99
CA MET A 1 -10.21 -10.15 -5.94
C MET A 1 -10.71 -8.86 -6.55
N GLN A 2 -11.53 -8.10 -5.83
CA GLN A 2 -12.02 -6.78 -6.28
C GLN A 2 -10.92 -5.72 -6.10
N ASN A 3 -10.80 -4.79 -7.04
CA ASN A 3 -9.88 -3.65 -6.92
C ASN A 3 -10.30 -2.77 -5.72
N PRO A 4 -9.35 -2.23 -4.95
CA PRO A 4 -9.68 -1.32 -3.86
C PRO A 4 -10.32 -0.04 -4.41
N LYS A 5 -11.08 0.65 -3.60
CA LYS A 5 -11.61 1.98 -3.92
C LYS A 5 -10.65 3.05 -3.38
N ILE A 6 -10.66 4.23 -3.98
CA ILE A 6 -10.07 5.41 -3.32
C ILE A 6 -11.00 5.79 -2.20
N LEU A 7 -10.42 5.94 -1.02
CA LEU A 7 -11.10 6.32 0.20
C LEU A 7 -10.61 7.71 0.63
N GLY A 8 -11.48 8.51 1.23
CA GLY A 8 -11.12 9.81 1.81
C GLY A 8 -11.89 10.09 3.09
N ARG A 9 -11.32 10.96 3.93
CA ARG A 9 -11.98 11.53 5.11
C ARG A 9 -12.12 13.04 4.89
N MET A 10 -13.23 13.64 5.30
CA MET A 10 -13.37 15.10 5.32
C MET A 10 -13.11 15.61 6.73
N GLU A 11 -12.43 16.75 6.87
CA GLU A 11 -12.02 17.31 8.17
C GLU A 11 -13.19 17.83 9.02
N GLU A 12 -14.38 18.02 8.43
CA GLU A 12 -15.43 18.85 9.03
C GLU A 12 -16.50 18.08 9.84
N GLU A 13 -16.51 16.75 9.85
CA GLU A 13 -17.49 15.99 10.61
C GLU A 13 -16.77 14.99 11.53
N ASP A 14 -17.18 14.98 12.81
CA ASP A 14 -16.75 14.05 13.89
C ASP A 14 -17.05 12.57 13.57
N ASP A 15 -17.32 12.23 12.31
CA ASP A 15 -17.55 10.87 11.86
C ASP A 15 -16.22 10.24 11.45
N ASP A 16 -15.88 9.12 12.10
CA ASP A 16 -14.86 8.16 11.66
C ASP A 16 -15.15 7.58 10.25
N ASP A 17 -16.15 8.11 9.54
CA ASP A 17 -16.64 7.65 8.26
C ASP A 17 -15.64 7.95 7.15
N VAL A 18 -15.44 6.90 6.35
CA VAL A 18 -14.51 6.88 5.24
C VAL A 18 -15.33 6.73 3.98
N ASP A 19 -15.34 7.77 3.15
CA ASP A 19 -16.14 7.79 1.92
C ASP A 19 -15.39 7.16 0.74
N GLU A 20 -16.10 6.35 -0.03
CA GLU A 20 -15.64 5.93 -1.35
C GLU A 20 -15.65 7.12 -2.33
N ARG A 21 -14.46 7.56 -2.73
CA ARG A 21 -14.31 8.67 -3.68
C ARG A 21 -14.33 8.20 -5.13
N ALA A 22 -13.63 7.11 -5.45
CA ALA A 22 -13.52 6.63 -6.83
C ALA A 22 -13.24 5.13 -6.95
N SER A 23 -13.64 4.55 -8.10
CA SER A 23 -13.19 3.22 -8.50
C SER A 23 -11.75 3.25 -9.02
N THR A 24 -11.04 2.14 -8.91
CA THR A 24 -9.67 2.04 -9.39
C THR A 24 -9.44 0.88 -10.34
N THR A 25 -8.36 0.99 -11.11
CA THR A 25 -7.79 -0.09 -11.91
C THR A 25 -6.36 -0.35 -11.46
N LEU A 26 -5.95 -1.62 -11.43
CA LEU A 26 -4.55 -1.99 -11.18
C LEU A 26 -3.67 -1.34 -12.25
N PHE A 27 -2.73 -0.52 -11.81
CA PHE A 27 -1.82 0.22 -12.68
C PHE A 27 -0.47 -0.51 -12.82
N THR A 28 0.14 -0.89 -11.70
CA THR A 28 1.37 -1.68 -11.70
C THR A 28 1.43 -2.56 -10.46
N GLU A 29 2.14 -3.68 -10.57
CA GLU A 29 2.44 -4.58 -9.46
C GLU A 29 3.91 -4.98 -9.55
N LYS A 30 4.63 -4.82 -8.44
CA LYS A 30 6.03 -5.21 -8.32
C LYS A 30 6.23 -6.01 -7.06
N SER A 31 7.15 -6.96 -7.11
CA SER A 31 7.48 -7.79 -5.98
C SER A 31 8.97 -7.97 -5.83
N ALA A 32 9.41 -8.10 -4.60
CA ALA A 32 10.79 -8.40 -4.26
C ALA A 32 10.81 -9.50 -3.19
N SER A 33 11.69 -10.48 -3.39
CA SER A 33 11.93 -11.53 -2.40
C SER A 33 12.97 -11.08 -1.38
N TYR A 34 12.91 -11.65 -0.18
CA TYR A 34 13.93 -11.54 0.84
C TYR A 34 14.27 -12.92 1.41
N GLU A 35 15.51 -13.08 1.85
CA GLU A 35 16.04 -14.28 2.46
C GLU A 35 16.91 -13.89 3.65
N ALA A 36 16.41 -14.14 4.86
CA ALA A 36 17.07 -13.83 6.12
C ALA A 36 16.59 -14.82 7.21
N GLY A 37 16.29 -14.34 8.42
CA GLY A 37 15.63 -15.16 9.46
C GLY A 37 14.26 -15.71 9.02
N ALA A 38 13.70 -15.15 7.96
CA ALA A 38 12.54 -15.62 7.23
C ALA A 38 12.81 -15.58 5.73
N ILE A 39 12.09 -16.41 4.97
CA ILE A 39 12.08 -16.38 3.51
C ILE A 39 10.68 -15.96 3.09
N GLY A 40 10.61 -14.94 2.24
CA GLY A 40 9.33 -14.40 1.81
C GLY A 40 9.45 -13.41 0.67
N LYS A 41 8.33 -12.76 0.38
CA LYS A 41 8.18 -11.80 -0.72
C LYS A 41 7.26 -10.66 -0.31
N VAL A 42 7.68 -9.44 -0.60
CA VAL A 42 6.83 -8.25 -0.50
C VAL A 42 6.29 -7.96 -1.89
N THR A 43 4.99 -7.70 -2.00
CA THR A 43 4.34 -7.24 -3.22
C THR A 43 3.74 -5.85 -2.99
N VAL A 44 4.03 -4.92 -3.89
CA VAL A 44 3.44 -3.58 -3.93
C VAL A 44 2.61 -3.46 -5.20
N ALA A 45 1.29 -3.32 -5.03
CA ALA A 45 0.35 -3.06 -6.10
C ALA A 45 -0.14 -1.61 -6.00
N VAL A 46 -0.04 -0.88 -7.11
CA VAL A 46 -0.54 0.49 -7.24
C VAL A 46 -1.81 0.43 -8.07
N PHE A 47 -2.89 0.98 -7.53
CA PHE A 47 -4.14 1.15 -8.25
C PHE A 47 -4.36 2.64 -8.49
N LYS A 48 -4.79 3.00 -9.71
CA LYS A 48 -5.05 4.38 -10.09
C LYS A 48 -6.54 4.64 -10.22
N SER A 49 -6.97 5.84 -9.81
CA SER A 49 -8.35 6.27 -10.05
C SER A 49 -8.73 6.13 -11.52
N ASN A 50 -9.95 5.67 -11.78
CA ASN A 50 -10.57 5.78 -13.10
C ASN A 50 -11.15 7.18 -13.32
N ASP A 51 -11.26 7.97 -12.26
CA ASP A 51 -11.69 9.37 -12.30
C ASP A 51 -10.49 10.27 -12.56
N MET A 52 -10.56 11.06 -13.63
CA MET A 52 -9.51 11.95 -14.11
C MET A 52 -9.76 13.42 -13.76
N GLU A 53 -10.85 13.72 -13.04
CA GLU A 53 -11.27 15.06 -12.65
C GLU A 53 -10.92 15.32 -11.18
N ASP A 54 -11.91 15.48 -10.29
CA ASP A 54 -11.73 15.91 -8.90
C ASP A 54 -11.59 14.75 -7.90
N ARG A 55 -11.64 13.49 -8.37
CA ARG A 55 -11.51 12.27 -7.55
C ARG A 55 -10.35 11.39 -7.99
N GLY A 56 -9.28 12.02 -8.46
CA GLY A 56 -8.01 11.38 -8.76
C GLY A 56 -7.33 10.77 -7.53
N GLY A 57 -6.20 10.10 -7.75
CA GLY A 57 -5.37 9.54 -6.68
C GLY A 57 -4.94 8.10 -6.93
N LEU A 58 -4.30 7.53 -5.91
CA LEU A 58 -3.71 6.19 -5.95
C LEU A 58 -4.06 5.41 -4.67
N VAL A 59 -4.19 4.10 -4.80
CA VAL A 59 -4.17 3.17 -3.66
C VAL A 59 -2.86 2.37 -3.72
N LEU A 60 -2.09 2.39 -2.65
CA LEU A 60 -0.95 1.51 -2.45
C LEU A 60 -1.39 0.31 -1.62
N ARG A 61 -1.38 -0.88 -2.22
CA ARG A 61 -1.58 -2.14 -1.50
C ARG A 61 -0.24 -2.84 -1.33
N ILE A 62 0.14 -3.07 -0.09
CA ILE A 62 1.38 -3.76 0.26
C ILE A 62 1.00 -5.08 0.92
N THR A 63 1.46 -6.19 0.37
CA THR A 63 1.24 -7.53 0.92
C THR A 63 2.57 -8.23 1.19
N LEU A 64 2.56 -9.10 2.20
CA LEU A 64 3.72 -9.89 2.62
C LEU A 64 3.34 -11.36 2.57
N GLU A 65 4.03 -12.12 1.73
CA GLU A 65 3.98 -13.58 1.72
C GLU A 65 5.17 -14.09 2.52
N ASN A 66 4.92 -14.64 3.71
CA ASN A 66 5.93 -15.27 4.55
C ASN A 66 5.35 -16.58 5.11
N GLN A 67 6.18 -17.60 5.33
CA GLN A 67 5.73 -18.89 5.89
C GLN A 67 5.49 -18.79 7.41
N ALA A 68 4.74 -17.77 7.84
CA ALA A 68 4.44 -17.44 9.23
C ALA A 68 5.65 -17.10 10.12
N SER A 69 6.78 -16.69 9.53
CA SER A 69 8.01 -16.37 10.27
C SER A 69 8.35 -14.88 10.33
N SER A 70 7.76 -14.04 9.48
CA SER A 70 7.94 -12.58 9.57
C SER A 70 6.76 -11.94 10.32
N PHE A 71 7.05 -10.81 10.97
CA PHE A 71 6.02 -10.00 11.64
C PHE A 71 5.01 -9.45 10.64
N VAL A 72 3.76 -9.27 11.10
CA VAL A 72 2.70 -8.66 10.30
C VAL A 72 2.96 -7.15 10.18
N PRO A 73 2.98 -6.58 8.96
CA PRO A 73 3.13 -5.13 8.78
C PRO A 73 1.98 -4.35 9.42
N HIS A 74 2.25 -3.13 9.88
CA HIS A 74 1.25 -2.24 10.48
C HIS A 74 1.33 -0.84 9.87
N SER A 75 0.20 -0.17 9.68
CA SER A 75 0.16 1.21 9.20
C SER A 75 -0.75 2.06 10.07
N LYS A 76 -0.42 3.34 10.22
CA LYS A 76 -1.16 4.30 11.01
C LYS A 76 -1.31 5.62 10.26
N ASN A 77 -2.52 6.20 10.29
CA ASN A 77 -2.74 7.58 9.83
C ASN A 77 -2.19 8.55 10.89
N LEU A 78 -1.43 9.53 10.43
CA LEU A 78 -0.95 10.67 11.21
C LEU A 78 -1.69 11.93 10.77
N GLU A 79 -1.65 12.98 11.59
CA GLU A 79 -2.27 14.28 11.27
C GLU A 79 -1.90 14.78 9.87
N ASN A 80 -0.63 14.61 9.48
CA ASN A 80 -0.10 15.10 8.20
C ASN A 80 0.54 13.99 7.35
N GLY A 81 0.08 12.74 7.49
CA GLY A 81 0.64 11.67 6.67
C GLY A 81 0.26 10.26 7.08
N ILE A 82 1.07 9.31 6.64
CA ILE A 82 0.90 7.88 6.91
C ILE A 82 2.23 7.33 7.40
N GLU A 83 2.18 6.55 8.47
CA GLU A 83 3.30 5.78 9.00
C GLU A 83 3.14 4.31 8.64
N LEU A 84 4.21 3.67 8.19
CA LEU A 84 4.24 2.24 7.85
C LEU A 84 5.37 1.56 8.63
N HIS A 85 5.02 0.53 9.39
CA HIS A 85 5.90 -0.27 10.22
C HIS A 85 6.19 -1.61 9.55
N MET A 86 7.47 -1.91 9.36
CA MET A 86 7.95 -3.19 8.88
C MET A 86 9.12 -3.63 9.76
N ALA A 87 8.96 -4.75 10.46
CA ALA A 87 10.01 -5.29 11.30
C ALA A 87 10.89 -6.25 10.51
N GLY A 88 12.21 -6.06 10.59
CA GLY A 88 13.21 -6.84 9.87
C GLY A 88 13.83 -6.04 8.71
N ASP A 89 15.15 -5.96 8.70
CA ASP A 89 15.89 -5.18 7.70
C ASP A 89 15.73 -5.77 6.28
N ALA A 90 15.65 -7.09 6.17
CA ALA A 90 15.50 -7.78 4.89
C ALA A 90 14.09 -7.56 4.30
N GLU A 91 13.06 -7.67 5.13
CA GLU A 91 11.68 -7.33 4.80
C GLU A 91 11.58 -5.86 4.36
N ALA A 92 12.13 -4.94 5.16
CA ALA A 92 12.11 -3.51 4.87
C ALA A 92 12.85 -3.17 3.57
N ALA A 93 14.03 -3.75 3.33
CA ALA A 93 14.77 -3.56 2.08
C ALA A 93 13.99 -4.07 0.86
N SER A 94 13.30 -5.21 1.01
CA SER A 94 12.44 -5.77 -0.03
C SER A 94 11.24 -4.88 -0.32
N LEU A 95 10.57 -4.35 0.71
CA LEU A 95 9.50 -3.37 0.56
C LEU A 95 10.00 -2.13 -0.20
N VAL A 96 11.11 -1.54 0.23
CA VAL A 96 11.65 -0.33 -0.40
C VAL A 96 11.98 -0.58 -1.87
N ARG A 97 12.53 -1.76 -2.20
CA ARG A 97 12.81 -2.14 -3.58
C ARG A 97 11.53 -2.26 -4.40
N ALA A 98 10.57 -3.06 -3.95
CA ALA A 98 9.30 -3.25 -4.66
C ALA A 98 8.54 -1.93 -4.84
N LEU A 99 8.55 -1.07 -3.82
CA LEU A 99 7.94 0.26 -3.86
C LEU A 99 8.62 1.17 -4.88
N LYS A 100 9.96 1.24 -4.88
CA LYS A 100 10.72 2.04 -5.87
C LYS A 100 10.44 1.58 -7.29
N GLU A 101 10.44 0.27 -7.54
CA GLU A 101 10.14 -0.30 -8.85
C GLU A 101 8.69 0.01 -9.30
N ALA A 102 7.74 -0.01 -8.37
CA ALA A 102 6.34 0.30 -8.66
C ALA A 102 6.16 1.79 -8.98
N LEU A 103 6.73 2.67 -8.17
CA LEU A 103 6.63 4.12 -8.33
C LEU A 103 7.37 4.62 -9.57
N ALA A 104 8.46 3.98 -10.00
CA ALA A 104 9.17 4.32 -11.24
C ALA A 104 8.33 4.13 -12.51
N SER A 105 7.17 3.45 -12.40
CA SER A 105 6.25 3.22 -13.52
C SER A 105 5.09 4.22 -13.58
N ILE A 106 4.95 5.10 -12.59
CA ILE A 106 3.86 6.09 -12.46
C ILE A 106 4.28 7.40 -13.11
#